data_AF-A0AB34JS55-F1
#
_entry.id   AF-A0AB34JS55-F1
#
_cell.length_a   1.000
_cell.length_b   1.000
_cell.length_c   1.000
_cell.angle_alpha   90.00
_cell.angle_beta   90.00
_cell.angle_gamma   90.00
#
_symmetry.space_group_name_H-M   'P 1'
#
loop_
_entity.id
_entity.type
_entity.pdbx_description
1 polymer ?
#
loop_
_entity_poly.entity_id
_entity_poly.type
_entity_poly.pdbx_seq_one_letter_code
_entity_poly.pdbx_strand_id
1 'polypeptide(L)'
;MEVDPPWLESDTWYLCRETFWNARTGVIQQQPPDGLRVDGHTRKRSAPRCGPWAVPFVCPPPRLDDRFSPPSLEPPKAYTQLEVHCVGDRRSPVFTAPHSINLARDGCKAHLPEDFTSFIAAALAVFTQGCSVTWGAAAQLRSDELEAPFAGLRDPNYLTAEEERENEWVGALRRLRSESKCMLHVDVHGKRDREGEAACDVGVGACRAHWGDRAAEALAAALHCSLKEALPAYAVDPRPKLQGCWRSVPRRSLTQCATSLGYVAVQLELSYSFRRDLARDLKLLEAMAGALTTCPHPCRDDVSERPC
;
A
#
# COMPACT_ATOMS: atom_id res chain seq x y z
N MET A 1 -9.82 34.95 3.93
CA MET A 1 -9.18 33.81 4.62
C MET A 1 -9.62 32.58 3.87
N GLU A 2 -8.74 31.99 3.07
CA GLU A 2 -9.00 30.66 2.53
C GLU A 2 -9.05 29.70 3.73
N VAL A 3 -10.16 28.98 3.85
CA VAL A 3 -10.31 27.95 4.87
C VAL A 3 -9.54 26.75 4.34
N ASP A 4 -8.44 26.40 5.00
CA ASP A 4 -7.67 25.21 4.66
C ASP A 4 -8.61 23.99 4.58
N PRO A 5 -8.52 23.17 3.52
CA PRO A 5 -9.34 21.97 3.41
C PRO A 5 -9.08 21.04 4.61
N PRO A 6 -10.11 20.35 5.08
CA PRO A 6 -10.04 19.69 6.38
C PRO A 6 -9.16 18.43 6.30
N TRP A 7 -8.25 18.34 7.27
CA TRP A 7 -7.02 17.55 7.25
C TRP A 7 -7.20 16.04 7.48
N LEU A 8 -6.34 15.22 6.87
CA LEU A 8 -6.21 13.77 7.13
C LEU A 8 -5.05 13.45 8.10
N GLU A 9 -5.31 13.33 9.41
CA GLU A 9 -4.39 12.72 10.39
C GLU A 9 -4.55 11.19 10.42
N SER A 10 -3.42 10.48 10.53
CA SER A 10 -3.33 9.00 10.53
C SER A 10 -4.37 8.39 11.45
N ASP A 11 -4.42 8.81 12.69
CA ASP A 11 -5.20 8.11 13.71
C ASP A 11 -6.58 8.72 13.96
N THR A 12 -6.99 9.64 13.09
CA THR A 12 -8.30 10.27 13.17
C THR A 12 -9.35 9.41 12.48
N TRP A 13 -10.53 9.37 13.09
CA TRP A 13 -11.71 8.71 12.58
C TRP A 13 -12.67 9.74 11.96
N TYR A 14 -12.88 9.67 10.66
CA TYR A 14 -13.73 10.56 9.86
C TYR A 14 -15.15 10.01 9.79
N LEU A 15 -16.16 10.87 9.86
CA LEU A 15 -17.52 10.43 9.56
C LEU A 15 -17.70 10.35 8.05
N CYS A 16 -17.90 9.14 7.54
CA CYS A 16 -18.30 8.90 6.16
C CYS A 16 -19.72 8.34 6.12
N ARG A 17 -20.67 9.14 5.61
CA ARG A 17 -22.12 8.88 5.69
C ARG A 17 -22.59 8.70 7.15
N GLU A 18 -23.03 7.50 7.52
CA GLU A 18 -23.48 7.12 8.87
C GLU A 18 -22.42 6.26 9.58
N THR A 19 -21.20 6.20 9.06
CA THR A 19 -20.12 5.33 9.57
C THR A 19 -18.84 6.10 9.84
N PHE A 20 -17.96 5.56 10.68
CA PHE A 20 -16.68 6.16 11.05
C PHE A 20 -15.54 5.42 10.34
N TRP A 21 -14.68 6.15 9.64
CA TRP A 21 -13.55 5.63 8.87
C TRP A 21 -12.22 6.08 9.49
N ASN A 22 -11.32 5.16 9.82
CA ASN A 22 -9.99 5.49 10.32
C ASN A 22 -8.98 5.65 9.17
N ALA A 23 -8.34 6.82 9.02
CA ALA A 23 -7.49 7.08 7.86
C ALA A 23 -6.19 6.26 7.80
N ARG A 24 -5.65 5.84 8.95
CA ARG A 24 -4.44 5.01 9.02
C ARG A 24 -4.71 3.57 8.64
N THR A 25 -5.78 3.02 9.18
CA THR A 25 -6.14 1.60 9.01
C THR A 25 -7.15 1.35 7.89
N GLY A 26 -7.74 2.40 7.33
CA GLY A 26 -8.83 2.26 6.37
C GLY A 26 -10.12 1.65 6.94
N VAL A 27 -10.20 1.39 8.26
CA VAL A 27 -11.32 0.66 8.88
C VAL A 27 -12.59 1.49 8.92
N ILE A 28 -13.73 0.90 8.55
CA ILE A 28 -15.07 1.48 8.78
C ILE A 28 -15.76 0.82 9.98
N GLN A 29 -16.46 1.59 10.80
CA GLN A 29 -17.37 1.07 11.83
C GLN A 29 -18.64 1.90 11.96
N GLN A 30 -19.73 1.28 12.40
CA GLN A 30 -21.04 1.95 12.56
C GLN A 30 -21.10 2.84 13.80
N GLN A 31 -20.34 2.53 14.85
CA GLN A 31 -20.37 3.26 16.11
C GLN A 31 -19.21 4.27 16.20
N PRO A 32 -19.39 5.42 16.88
CA PRO A 32 -18.29 6.32 17.15
C PRO A 32 -17.17 5.58 17.89
N PRO A 33 -15.90 5.82 17.55
CA PRO A 33 -14.80 5.26 18.32
C PRO A 33 -14.83 5.85 19.72
N ASP A 34 -14.95 4.99 20.72
CA ASP A 34 -14.99 5.36 22.14
C ASP A 34 -13.63 5.90 22.66
N GLY A 35 -12.56 5.75 21.87
CA GLY A 35 -11.22 6.27 22.16
C GLY A 35 -10.52 5.59 23.34
N LEU A 36 -11.15 4.59 23.96
CA LEU A 36 -10.70 3.94 25.18
C LEU A 36 -10.49 2.44 24.93
N ARG A 37 -9.46 1.85 25.53
CA ARG A 37 -9.37 0.39 25.63
C ARG A 37 -10.41 -0.10 26.64
N VAL A 38 -10.69 -1.40 26.59
CA VAL A 38 -11.66 -2.11 27.46
C VAL A 38 -11.36 -1.90 28.95
N ASP A 39 -10.12 -1.58 29.30
CA ASP A 39 -9.71 -1.28 30.68
C ASP A 39 -10.15 0.10 31.19
N GLY A 40 -10.79 0.94 30.36
CA GLY A 40 -11.30 2.26 30.73
C GLY A 40 -10.23 3.30 31.10
N HIS A 41 -8.95 2.94 31.03
CA HIS A 41 -7.84 3.74 31.56
C HIS A 41 -6.72 3.93 30.54
N THR A 42 -6.54 2.99 29.63
CA THR A 42 -5.52 3.03 28.60
C THR A 42 -6.17 3.48 27.30
N ARG A 43 -5.61 4.52 26.67
CA ARG A 43 -6.09 4.96 25.35
C ARG A 43 -5.84 3.86 24.32
N LYS A 44 -6.80 3.62 23.41
CA LYS A 44 -6.40 3.18 22.06
C LYS A 44 -5.50 4.29 21.57
N ARG A 45 -4.23 3.99 21.26
CA ARG A 45 -3.26 5.03 20.91
C ARG A 45 -3.89 6.00 19.90
N SER A 46 -3.47 7.27 20.01
CA SER A 46 -3.51 8.30 18.97
C SER A 46 -4.76 9.17 18.70
N ALA A 47 -5.48 9.61 19.74
CA ALA A 47 -6.13 10.94 19.72
C ALA A 47 -5.41 11.91 20.68
N PRO A 48 -5.00 13.14 20.26
CA PRO A 48 -4.41 14.12 21.17
C PRO A 48 -5.39 14.50 22.29
N ARG A 49 -4.88 14.74 23.51
CA ARG A 49 -5.70 14.99 24.74
C ARG A 49 -6.31 16.40 24.80
N CYS A 50 -5.72 17.35 24.09
CA CYS A 50 -6.14 18.74 24.03
C CYS A 50 -5.62 19.38 22.72
N GLY A 51 -6.16 20.56 22.39
CA GLY A 51 -5.86 21.27 21.15
C GLY A 51 -7.02 21.23 20.16
N PRO A 52 -6.97 22.04 19.08
CA PRO A 52 -8.03 22.10 18.06
C PRO A 52 -8.25 20.78 17.30
N TRP A 53 -7.37 19.80 17.51
CA TRP A 53 -7.35 18.48 16.87
C TRP A 53 -7.57 17.33 17.86
N ALA A 54 -7.75 17.62 19.16
CA ALA A 54 -8.33 16.63 20.06
C ALA A 54 -9.73 16.37 19.55
N VAL A 55 -10.04 15.13 19.11
CA VAL A 55 -11.42 14.76 18.76
C VAL A 55 -12.26 15.01 20.01
N PRO A 56 -13.04 16.11 20.08
CA PRO A 56 -13.97 16.27 21.18
C PRO A 56 -14.97 15.13 20.99
N PHE A 57 -15.42 14.52 22.08
CA PHE A 57 -16.41 13.43 22.11
C PHE A 57 -17.75 13.74 21.39
N VAL A 58 -17.86 14.85 20.65
CA VAL A 58 -19.09 15.51 20.23
C VAL A 58 -19.10 16.04 18.79
N CYS A 59 -18.00 16.00 18.01
CA CYS A 59 -18.01 16.55 16.65
C CYS A 59 -17.28 15.64 15.62
N PRO A 60 -18.00 15.04 14.66
CA PRO A 60 -17.36 14.24 13.63
C PRO A 60 -16.51 15.11 12.67
N PRO A 61 -15.38 14.59 12.14
CA PRO A 61 -14.60 15.29 11.12
C PRO A 61 -15.38 15.42 9.79
N PRO A 62 -14.87 16.19 8.79
CA PRO A 62 -15.50 16.32 7.47
C PRO A 62 -15.81 14.97 6.80
N ARG A 63 -16.82 15.00 5.92
CA ARG A 63 -17.27 13.84 5.15
C ARG A 63 -16.29 13.50 4.02
N LEU A 64 -15.77 12.27 4.00
CA LEU A 64 -15.02 11.74 2.85
C LEU A 64 -15.96 11.38 1.69
N ASP A 65 -15.41 11.38 0.47
CA ASP A 65 -16.12 10.89 -0.73
C ASP A 65 -16.37 9.38 -0.62
N ASP A 66 -17.61 9.00 -0.92
CA ASP A 66 -18.12 7.63 -0.79
C ASP A 66 -17.31 6.60 -1.58
N ARG A 67 -16.63 7.00 -2.66
CA ARG A 67 -15.79 6.12 -3.49
C ARG A 67 -14.56 5.59 -2.77
N PHE A 68 -14.12 6.26 -1.70
CA PHE A 68 -13.02 5.81 -0.85
C PHE A 68 -13.49 5.03 0.37
N SER A 69 -14.80 4.89 0.56
CA SER A 69 -15.35 4.08 1.64
C SER A 69 -15.19 2.61 1.32
N PRO A 70 -14.58 1.80 2.20
CA PRO A 70 -14.69 0.36 2.09
C PRO A 70 -16.15 -0.10 1.95
N PRO A 71 -16.40 -1.25 1.30
CA PRO A 71 -17.71 -1.89 1.34
C PRO A 71 -18.14 -2.12 2.80
N SER A 72 -19.44 -1.99 3.08
CA SER A 72 -20.03 -2.23 4.41
C SER A 72 -19.56 -3.57 4.98
N LEU A 73 -18.94 -3.55 6.17
CA LEU A 73 -18.48 -4.76 6.83
C LEU A 73 -19.67 -5.62 7.24
N GLU A 74 -19.86 -6.76 6.58
CA GLU A 74 -20.50 -7.90 7.24
C GLU A 74 -19.59 -8.39 8.40
N PRO A 75 -20.15 -8.96 9.47
CA PRO A 75 -19.34 -9.43 10.61
C PRO A 75 -18.18 -10.32 10.12
N PRO A 76 -16.94 -10.07 10.60
CA PRO A 76 -15.75 -10.64 9.98
C PRO A 76 -15.74 -12.16 10.10
N LYS A 77 -15.62 -12.85 8.96
CA LYS A 77 -15.57 -14.32 8.89
C LYS A 77 -14.21 -14.90 9.30
N ALA A 78 -13.14 -14.11 9.36
CA ALA A 78 -11.85 -14.43 10.00
C ALA A 78 -10.93 -13.20 10.08
N TYR A 79 -10.08 -13.09 11.11
CA TYR A 79 -9.11 -11.99 11.30
C TYR A 79 -7.93 -11.99 10.30
N THR A 80 -7.86 -12.98 9.42
CA THR A 80 -6.74 -13.17 8.48
C THR A 80 -7.08 -12.83 7.04
N GLN A 81 -8.33 -12.43 6.76
CA GLN A 81 -8.80 -12.29 5.40
C GLN A 81 -8.20 -11.05 4.72
N LEU A 82 -7.65 -11.28 3.52
CA LEU A 82 -7.27 -10.20 2.61
C LEU A 82 -8.51 -9.54 2.02
N GLU A 83 -8.48 -8.23 1.89
CA GLU A 83 -9.43 -7.47 1.10
C GLU A 83 -8.87 -7.29 -0.30
N VAL A 84 -9.69 -7.69 -1.28
CA VAL A 84 -9.42 -7.48 -2.70
C VAL A 84 -10.50 -6.56 -3.23
N HIS A 85 -10.12 -5.37 -3.66
CA HIS A 85 -11.03 -4.38 -4.23
C HIS A 85 -10.64 -4.12 -5.68
N CYS A 86 -11.59 -4.19 -6.61
CA CYS A 86 -11.37 -3.96 -8.03
C CYS A 86 -12.42 -3.00 -8.56
N VAL A 87 -11.97 -1.96 -9.28
CA VAL A 87 -12.84 -0.90 -9.80
C VAL A 87 -13.07 -1.03 -11.30
N GLY A 88 -12.07 -1.52 -12.05
CA GLY A 88 -12.16 -1.69 -13.50
C GLY A 88 -11.92 -3.11 -13.98
N ASP A 89 -11.39 -3.23 -15.20
CA ASP A 89 -11.14 -4.52 -15.84
C ASP A 89 -9.89 -5.24 -15.29
N ARG A 90 -9.70 -6.50 -15.71
CA ARG A 90 -8.56 -7.32 -15.26
C ARG A 90 -7.23 -7.02 -15.98
N ARG A 91 -7.16 -5.98 -16.82
CA ARG A 91 -5.93 -5.55 -17.50
C ARG A 91 -5.27 -4.37 -16.78
N SER A 92 -6.02 -3.70 -15.91
CA SER A 92 -5.54 -2.61 -15.09
C SER A 92 -4.47 -3.04 -14.06
N PRO A 93 -3.65 -2.10 -13.56
CA PRO A 93 -2.62 -2.41 -12.58
C PRO A 93 -3.18 -3.01 -11.28
N VAL A 94 -2.33 -3.78 -10.60
CA VAL A 94 -2.60 -4.31 -9.26
C VAL A 94 -1.69 -3.65 -8.24
N PHE A 95 -2.28 -3.10 -7.19
CA PHE A 95 -1.58 -2.46 -6.07
C PHE A 95 -1.64 -3.36 -4.84
N THR A 96 -0.52 -3.53 -4.14
CA THR A 96 -0.48 -4.27 -2.87
C THR A 96 0.10 -3.40 -1.78
N ALA A 97 -0.36 -3.58 -0.54
CA ALA A 97 0.21 -2.92 0.64
C ALA A 97 0.19 -3.88 1.82
N PRO A 98 1.15 -4.82 1.88
CA PRO A 98 1.15 -5.89 2.87
C PRO A 98 1.54 -5.41 4.26
N HIS A 99 2.17 -4.26 4.41
CA HIS A 99 2.75 -3.83 5.68
C HIS A 99 1.87 -2.83 6.43
N SER A 100 0.55 -2.86 6.27
CA SER A 100 -0.37 -2.08 7.12
C SER A 100 -0.61 -2.67 8.51
N ILE A 101 -0.03 -3.83 8.83
CA ILE A 101 -0.12 -4.51 10.14
C ILE A 101 1.25 -4.98 10.63
N ASN A 102 1.34 -5.33 11.91
CA ASN A 102 2.51 -6.01 12.47
C ASN A 102 2.61 -7.43 11.92
N LEU A 103 3.75 -7.80 11.35
CA LEU A 103 3.96 -9.13 10.74
C LEU A 103 5.19 -9.83 11.30
N ALA A 104 5.08 -11.15 11.44
CA ALA A 104 6.20 -11.98 11.84
C ALA A 104 7.16 -12.23 10.68
N ARG A 105 8.46 -12.24 10.97
CA ARG A 105 9.55 -12.65 10.07
C ARG A 105 10.42 -13.66 10.79
N ASP A 106 10.55 -14.88 10.26
CA ASP A 106 11.20 -15.98 10.97
C ASP A 106 12.62 -15.62 11.39
N GLY A 107 12.91 -15.69 12.69
CA GLY A 107 14.22 -15.36 13.25
C GLY A 107 14.64 -13.90 13.13
N CYS A 108 13.76 -13.01 12.66
CA CYS A 108 14.02 -11.60 12.47
C CYS A 108 13.10 -10.76 13.37
N LYS A 109 13.45 -9.48 13.53
CA LYS A 109 12.52 -8.52 14.15
C LYS A 109 11.23 -8.44 13.33
N ALA A 110 10.10 -8.45 14.02
CA ALA A 110 8.78 -8.20 13.44
C ALA A 110 8.79 -6.98 12.50
N HIS A 111 8.06 -7.08 11.40
CA HIS A 111 7.78 -5.94 10.55
C HIS A 111 6.75 -5.06 11.25
N LEU A 112 7.03 -3.76 11.33
CA LEU A 112 6.09 -2.80 11.90
C LEU A 112 5.11 -2.32 10.83
N PRO A 113 3.90 -1.88 11.22
CA PRO A 113 2.96 -1.23 10.32
C PRO A 113 3.55 0.01 9.66
N GLU A 114 3.11 0.25 8.43
CA GLU A 114 3.46 1.36 7.58
C GLU A 114 2.19 2.14 7.25
N ASP A 115 1.96 3.21 8.01
CA ASP A 115 0.75 4.02 7.93
C ASP A 115 0.38 4.47 6.50
N PHE A 116 -0.92 4.57 6.23
CA PHE A 116 -1.50 5.00 4.96
C PHE A 116 -1.23 4.10 3.74
N THR A 117 -0.35 3.10 3.80
CA THR A 117 0.00 2.28 2.62
C THR A 117 -1.21 1.55 2.04
N SER A 118 -2.09 0.99 2.88
CA SER A 118 -3.35 0.36 2.43
C SER A 118 -4.32 1.36 1.81
N PHE A 119 -4.46 2.56 2.39
CA PHE A 119 -5.28 3.62 1.80
C PHE A 119 -4.74 4.04 0.44
N ILE A 120 -3.43 4.31 0.34
CA ILE A 120 -2.75 4.71 -0.89
C ILE A 120 -2.94 3.64 -1.96
N ALA A 121 -2.72 2.36 -1.65
CA ALA A 121 -2.92 1.27 -2.61
C ALA A 121 -4.37 1.18 -3.10
N ALA A 122 -5.35 1.30 -2.20
CA ALA A 122 -6.77 1.29 -2.56
C ALA A 122 -7.16 2.50 -3.44
N ALA A 123 -6.69 3.69 -3.09
CA ALA A 123 -6.97 4.90 -3.85
C ALA A 123 -6.27 4.92 -5.23
N LEU A 124 -5.03 4.42 -5.33
CA LEU A 124 -4.37 4.19 -6.61
C LEU A 124 -5.20 3.23 -7.49
N ALA A 125 -5.74 2.16 -6.92
CA ALA A 125 -6.63 1.26 -7.65
C ALA A 125 -7.90 1.98 -8.14
N VAL A 126 -8.50 2.88 -7.35
CA VAL A 126 -9.65 3.69 -7.78
C VAL A 126 -9.27 4.59 -8.97
N PHE A 127 -8.21 5.38 -8.85
CA PHE A 127 -7.82 6.35 -9.87
C PHE A 127 -7.37 5.71 -11.18
N THR A 128 -6.83 4.49 -11.12
CA THR A 128 -6.35 3.74 -12.30
C THR A 128 -7.37 2.74 -12.82
N GLN A 129 -8.56 2.65 -12.20
CA GLN A 129 -9.53 1.58 -12.46
C GLN A 129 -8.89 0.18 -12.33
N GLY A 130 -7.95 0.04 -11.38
CA GLY A 130 -7.20 -1.16 -11.06
C GLY A 130 -7.82 -2.01 -9.96
N CYS A 131 -6.96 -2.85 -9.38
CA CYS A 131 -7.28 -3.62 -8.18
C CYS A 131 -6.27 -3.35 -7.06
N SER A 132 -6.72 -3.41 -5.82
CA SER A 132 -5.86 -3.42 -4.63
C SER A 132 -5.99 -4.73 -3.85
N VAL A 133 -4.89 -5.18 -3.25
CA VAL A 133 -4.89 -6.23 -2.23
C VAL A 133 -4.29 -5.67 -0.95
N THR A 134 -5.06 -5.70 0.13
CA THR A 134 -4.68 -5.18 1.45
C THR A 134 -5.12 -6.15 2.54
N TRP A 135 -4.65 -5.95 3.77
CA TRP A 135 -5.27 -6.60 4.92
C TRP A 135 -6.67 -6.04 5.16
N GLY A 136 -7.60 -6.92 5.52
CA GLY A 136 -8.95 -6.49 5.86
C GLY A 136 -9.03 -5.70 7.17
N ALA A 137 -10.12 -4.95 7.34
CA ALA A 137 -10.34 -4.07 8.50
C ALA A 137 -10.14 -4.78 9.85
N ALA A 138 -10.64 -6.02 9.98
CA ALA A 138 -10.50 -6.82 11.20
C ALA A 138 -9.04 -7.15 11.54
N ALA A 139 -8.21 -7.45 10.54
CA ALA A 139 -6.79 -7.72 10.73
C ALA A 139 -6.04 -6.47 11.20
N GLN A 140 -6.36 -5.33 10.61
CA GLN A 140 -5.76 -4.03 10.95
C GLN A 140 -6.10 -3.61 12.38
N LEU A 141 -7.40 -3.62 12.73
CA LEU A 141 -7.86 -3.37 14.10
C LEU A 141 -7.17 -4.28 15.12
N ARG A 142 -7.11 -5.58 14.81
CA ARG A 142 -6.51 -6.55 15.72
C ARG A 142 -5.01 -6.33 15.91
N SER A 143 -4.31 -5.98 14.83
CA SER A 143 -2.88 -5.68 14.89
C SER A 143 -2.60 -4.43 15.72
N ASP A 144 -3.42 -3.39 15.58
CA ASP A 144 -3.33 -2.16 16.36
C ASP A 144 -3.63 -2.39 17.84
N GLU A 145 -4.60 -3.25 18.16
CA GLU A 145 -4.90 -3.63 19.54
C GLU A 145 -3.74 -4.38 20.21
N LEU A 146 -3.13 -5.31 19.49
CA LEU A 146 -2.06 -6.16 20.01
C LEU A 146 -0.69 -5.47 20.03
N GLU A 147 -0.46 -4.51 19.12
CA GLU A 147 0.87 -3.90 18.87
C GLU A 147 1.97 -4.94 18.64
N ALA A 148 1.59 -6.12 18.14
CA ALA A 148 2.43 -7.28 17.95
C ALA A 148 1.91 -8.11 16.77
N PRO A 149 2.79 -8.90 16.11
CA PRO A 149 2.35 -9.82 15.08
C PRO A 149 1.33 -10.82 15.58
N PHE A 150 0.27 -11.03 14.80
CA PHE A 150 -0.69 -12.09 15.09
C PHE A 150 -0.11 -13.46 14.71
N ALA A 151 -0.33 -14.47 15.55
CA ALA A 151 0.10 -15.82 15.26
C ALA A 151 -0.52 -16.32 13.95
N GLY A 152 0.31 -16.78 13.03
CA GLY A 152 -0.13 -17.22 11.69
C GLY A 152 -0.13 -16.13 10.61
N LEU A 153 -0.02 -14.84 10.96
CA LEU A 153 0.19 -13.78 9.98
C LEU A 153 1.69 -13.53 9.76
N ARG A 154 2.14 -13.90 8.57
CA ARG A 154 3.55 -13.80 8.15
C ARG A 154 3.71 -12.75 7.09
N ASP A 155 4.90 -12.16 7.06
CA ASP A 155 5.28 -11.17 6.06
C ASP A 155 5.31 -11.80 4.65
N PRO A 156 4.44 -11.39 3.71
CA PRO A 156 4.45 -11.91 2.33
C PRO A 156 5.68 -11.43 1.54
N ASN A 157 6.48 -10.52 2.10
CA ASN A 157 7.78 -10.13 1.58
C ASN A 157 8.95 -10.94 2.17
N TYR A 158 8.69 -12.04 2.87
CA TYR A 158 9.73 -12.89 3.46
C TYR A 158 9.44 -14.39 3.34
N LEU A 159 9.00 -14.82 2.15
CA LEU A 159 8.56 -16.20 1.90
C LEU A 159 9.69 -17.09 1.39
N THR A 160 9.72 -18.36 1.79
CA THR A 160 10.46 -19.38 1.05
C THR A 160 9.76 -19.73 -0.26
N ALA A 161 10.45 -20.44 -1.17
CA ALA A 161 9.85 -20.89 -2.42
C ALA A 161 8.70 -21.90 -2.22
N GLU A 162 8.71 -22.67 -1.13
CA GLU A 162 7.63 -23.60 -0.80
C GLU A 162 6.38 -22.85 -0.31
N GLU A 163 6.59 -21.88 0.58
CA GLU A 163 5.54 -21.04 1.17
C GLU A 163 4.80 -20.20 0.13
N GLU A 164 5.50 -19.74 -0.91
CA GLU A 164 4.92 -18.96 -2.01
C GLU A 164 3.68 -19.62 -2.63
N ARG A 165 3.66 -20.96 -2.72
CA ARG A 165 2.56 -21.69 -3.39
C ARG A 165 1.25 -21.58 -2.61
N GLU A 166 1.34 -21.62 -1.30
CA GLU A 166 0.20 -21.66 -0.37
C GLU A 166 -0.12 -20.27 0.21
N ASN A 167 0.74 -19.28 -0.01
CA ASN A 167 0.56 -17.95 0.53
C ASN A 167 -0.68 -17.24 -0.07
N GLU A 168 -1.54 -16.69 0.80
CA GLU A 168 -2.79 -16.06 0.40
C GLU A 168 -2.61 -14.81 -0.47
N TRP A 169 -1.55 -14.02 -0.25
CA TRP A 169 -1.24 -12.85 -1.06
C TRP A 169 -0.87 -13.26 -2.48
N VAL A 170 -0.02 -14.26 -2.62
CA VAL A 170 0.36 -14.83 -3.92
C VAL A 170 -0.86 -15.48 -4.59
N GLY A 171 -1.72 -16.14 -3.82
CA GLY A 171 -3.01 -16.65 -4.28
C GLY A 171 -3.93 -15.55 -4.80
N ALA A 172 -4.01 -14.39 -4.14
CA ALA A 172 -4.78 -13.24 -4.59
C ALA A 172 -4.24 -12.68 -5.90
N LEU A 173 -2.93 -12.45 -6.00
CA LEU A 173 -2.28 -12.03 -7.26
C LEU A 173 -2.57 -13.02 -8.39
N ARG A 174 -2.45 -14.33 -8.13
CA ARG A 174 -2.74 -15.36 -9.13
C ARG A 174 -4.18 -15.31 -9.64
N ARG A 175 -5.16 -15.00 -8.79
CA ARG A 175 -6.58 -14.85 -9.18
C ARG A 175 -6.85 -13.56 -9.96
N LEU A 176 -6.12 -12.49 -9.64
CA LEU A 176 -6.25 -11.20 -10.33
C LEU A 176 -5.56 -11.19 -11.68
N ARG A 177 -4.53 -12.02 -11.87
CA ARG A 177 -3.84 -12.18 -13.14
C ARG A 177 -4.84 -12.47 -14.27
N SER A 178 -4.86 -11.60 -15.27
CA SER A 178 -5.58 -11.87 -16.52
C SER A 178 -4.73 -12.69 -17.48
N GLU A 179 -5.35 -13.15 -18.56
CA GLU A 179 -4.64 -13.74 -19.70
C GLU A 179 -3.72 -12.72 -20.40
N SER A 180 -3.85 -11.43 -20.08
CA SER A 180 -2.94 -10.40 -20.58
C SER A 180 -1.53 -10.71 -20.06
N LYS A 181 -0.62 -10.89 -21.01
CA LYS A 181 0.81 -10.87 -20.71
C LYS A 181 1.12 -9.42 -20.33
N CYS A 182 1.86 -9.20 -19.24
CA CYS A 182 2.43 -7.90 -18.87
C CYS A 182 1.48 -6.92 -18.14
N MET A 183 0.90 -7.38 -17.03
CA MET A 183 0.20 -6.49 -16.09
C MET A 183 1.19 -5.85 -15.11
N LEU A 184 1.04 -4.56 -14.85
CA LEU A 184 1.82 -3.84 -13.83
C LEU A 184 1.37 -4.27 -12.43
N HIS A 185 2.33 -4.62 -11.58
CA HIS A 185 2.13 -4.79 -10.14
C HIS A 185 2.96 -3.75 -9.39
N VAL A 186 2.33 -3.03 -8.47
CA VAL A 186 2.98 -2.02 -7.63
C VAL A 186 2.79 -2.41 -6.16
N ASP A 187 3.89 -2.76 -5.50
CA ASP A 187 3.91 -3.04 -4.07
C ASP A 187 4.28 -1.76 -3.30
N VAL A 188 3.32 -1.23 -2.54
CA VAL A 188 3.40 0.05 -1.84
C VAL A 188 3.87 -0.16 -0.40
N HIS A 189 5.01 0.44 -0.08
CA HIS A 189 5.67 0.37 1.23
C HIS A 189 5.92 1.77 1.79
N GLY A 190 6.29 1.80 3.06
CA GLY A 190 6.53 2.99 3.85
C GLY A 190 7.88 2.97 4.54
N LYS A 191 8.70 3.98 4.26
CA LYS A 191 9.94 4.24 5.00
C LYS A 191 9.79 5.41 5.97
N ARG A 192 10.77 5.54 6.87
CA ARG A 192 10.89 6.69 7.77
C ARG A 192 11.43 7.89 7.00
N ASP A 193 11.05 9.09 7.42
CA ASP A 193 11.71 10.31 6.94
C ASP A 193 13.16 10.34 7.43
N ARG A 194 14.08 10.61 6.51
CA ARG A 194 15.51 10.79 6.79
C ARG A 194 16.03 11.93 5.93
N GLU A 195 16.88 12.76 6.54
CA GLU A 195 17.47 13.90 5.84
C GLU A 195 18.29 13.43 4.64
N GLY A 196 18.08 14.07 3.48
CA GLY A 196 18.75 13.76 2.23
C GLY A 196 18.25 12.51 1.49
N GLU A 197 17.33 11.73 2.05
CA GLU A 197 16.69 10.62 1.32
C GLU A 197 15.53 11.12 0.44
N ALA A 198 15.29 10.45 -0.68
CA ALA A 198 14.15 10.74 -1.54
C ALA A 198 12.81 10.44 -0.84
N ALA A 199 11.76 11.15 -1.27
CA ALA A 199 10.40 10.94 -0.76
C ALA A 199 9.79 9.64 -1.32
N CYS A 200 10.16 9.26 -2.55
CA CYS A 200 9.70 8.07 -3.23
C CYS A 200 10.88 7.30 -3.84
N ASP A 201 11.05 6.05 -3.45
CA ASP A 201 12.05 5.16 -4.02
C ASP A 201 11.38 4.18 -4.99
N VAL A 202 11.96 3.98 -6.18
CA VAL A 202 11.45 3.06 -7.21
C VAL A 202 12.34 1.81 -7.29
N GLY A 203 11.91 0.74 -6.62
CA GLY A 203 12.60 -0.55 -6.60
C GLY A 203 12.18 -1.45 -7.76
N VAL A 204 13.13 -1.78 -8.65
CA VAL A 204 12.91 -2.64 -9.83
C VAL A 204 13.72 -3.94 -9.80
N GLY A 205 14.16 -4.36 -8.62
CA GLY A 205 15.01 -5.54 -8.42
C GLY A 205 14.37 -6.85 -8.87
N ALA A 206 13.07 -7.04 -8.59
CA ALA A 206 12.34 -8.23 -9.06
C ALA A 206 12.24 -8.24 -10.59
N CYS A 207 11.96 -7.09 -11.21
CA CYS A 207 11.96 -6.93 -12.66
C CYS A 207 13.35 -7.25 -13.23
N ARG A 208 14.42 -6.72 -12.65
CA ARG A 208 15.81 -6.98 -13.06
C ARG A 208 16.16 -8.46 -13.03
N ALA A 209 15.75 -9.18 -11.98
CA ALA A 209 16.02 -10.60 -11.83
C ALA A 209 15.31 -11.49 -12.87
N HIS A 210 14.12 -11.08 -13.35
CA HIS A 210 13.32 -11.90 -14.28
C HIS A 210 13.42 -11.46 -15.75
N TRP A 211 13.43 -10.14 -15.99
CA TRP A 211 13.38 -9.52 -17.32
C TRP A 211 14.74 -8.98 -17.78
N GLY A 212 15.75 -8.97 -16.89
CA GLY A 212 17.11 -8.50 -17.17
C GLY A 212 17.32 -7.00 -16.93
N ASP A 213 18.59 -6.60 -16.91
CA ASP A 213 19.02 -5.23 -16.57
C ASP A 213 18.39 -4.17 -17.48
N ARG A 214 18.43 -4.39 -18.80
CA ARG A 214 17.90 -3.44 -19.77
C ARG A 214 16.42 -3.11 -19.53
N ALA A 215 15.61 -4.13 -19.27
CA ALA A 215 14.18 -3.96 -19.01
C ALA A 215 13.92 -3.21 -17.69
N ALA A 216 14.68 -3.54 -16.65
CA ALA A 216 14.57 -2.88 -15.35
C ALA A 216 15.01 -1.41 -15.39
N GLU A 217 16.13 -1.10 -16.06
CA GLU A 217 16.60 0.29 -16.21
C GLU A 217 15.62 1.13 -17.04
N ALA A 218 15.05 0.57 -18.11
CA ALA A 218 14.02 1.26 -18.90
C ALA A 218 12.78 1.57 -18.06
N LEU A 219 12.30 0.59 -17.27
CA LEU A 219 11.16 0.78 -16.36
C LEU A 219 11.45 1.82 -15.28
N ALA A 220 12.61 1.74 -14.61
CA ALA A 220 13.00 2.68 -13.58
C ALA A 220 13.14 4.11 -14.12
N ALA A 221 13.75 4.28 -15.29
CA ALA A 221 13.89 5.58 -15.94
C ALA A 221 12.53 6.19 -16.32
N ALA A 222 11.65 5.38 -16.90
CA ALA A 222 10.31 5.82 -17.29
C ALA A 222 9.44 6.20 -16.09
N LEU A 223 9.47 5.40 -15.01
CA LEU A 223 8.78 5.73 -13.75
C LEU A 223 9.35 6.98 -13.09
N HIS A 224 10.68 7.12 -13.06
CA HIS A 224 11.31 8.31 -12.50
C HIS A 224 10.92 9.57 -13.28
N CYS A 225 10.94 9.54 -14.61
CA CYS A 225 10.55 10.70 -15.42
C CYS A 225 9.08 11.10 -15.16
N SER A 226 8.17 10.13 -15.26
CA SER A 226 6.73 10.37 -15.09
C SER A 226 6.37 10.82 -13.67
N LEU A 227 6.92 10.16 -12.64
CA LEU A 227 6.70 10.56 -11.25
C LEU A 227 7.31 11.93 -10.95
N LYS A 228 8.49 12.25 -11.49
CA LYS A 228 9.13 13.56 -11.25
C LYS A 228 8.34 14.70 -11.89
N GLU A 229 7.74 14.46 -13.06
CA GLU A 229 6.87 15.41 -13.72
C GLU A 229 5.56 15.62 -12.96
N ALA A 230 4.91 14.54 -12.53
CA ALA A 230 3.65 14.60 -11.77
C ALA A 230 3.81 15.13 -10.33
N LEU A 231 4.99 14.93 -9.73
CA LEU A 231 5.26 15.22 -8.32
C LEU A 231 6.50 16.12 -8.17
N PRO A 232 6.50 17.34 -8.76
CA PRO A 232 7.72 18.16 -8.88
C PRO A 232 8.32 18.54 -7.53
N ALA A 233 7.49 18.69 -6.50
CA ALA A 233 7.88 19.04 -5.13
C ALA A 233 8.61 17.90 -4.37
N TYR A 234 8.55 16.67 -4.88
CA TYR A 234 9.10 15.49 -4.21
C TYR A 234 10.32 14.96 -4.96
N ALA A 235 11.31 14.47 -4.21
CA ALA A 235 12.45 13.76 -4.76
C ALA A 235 12.06 12.29 -5.02
N VAL A 236 12.43 11.78 -6.20
CA VAL A 236 12.19 10.40 -6.61
C VAL A 236 13.55 9.75 -6.89
N ASP A 237 13.85 8.62 -6.25
CA ASP A 237 15.09 7.86 -6.49
C ASP A 237 14.80 6.63 -7.37
N PRO A 238 15.32 6.55 -8.60
CA PRO A 238 15.18 5.36 -9.45
C PRO A 238 16.13 4.22 -9.07
N ARG A 239 17.12 4.47 -8.21
CA ARG A 239 18.18 3.51 -7.86
C ARG A 239 18.33 3.37 -6.33
N PRO A 240 17.22 3.12 -5.61
CA PRO A 240 17.26 3.01 -4.16
C PRO A 240 18.02 1.77 -3.68
N LYS A 241 18.38 1.75 -2.41
CA LYS A 241 18.95 0.55 -1.78
C LYS A 241 17.93 -0.60 -1.73
N LEU A 242 16.68 -0.30 -1.39
CA LEU A 242 15.60 -1.28 -1.33
C LEU A 242 14.99 -1.43 -2.72
N GLN A 243 15.33 -2.54 -3.38
CA GLN A 243 14.97 -2.79 -4.77
C GLN A 243 13.79 -3.77 -4.90
N GLY A 244 13.14 -4.20 -3.81
CA GLY A 244 12.11 -5.24 -3.85
C GLY A 244 12.60 -6.57 -4.39
N CYS A 245 13.80 -7.01 -3.98
CA CYS A 245 14.34 -8.31 -4.37
C CYS A 245 15.36 -8.79 -3.33
N TRP A 246 15.10 -9.93 -2.71
CA TRP A 246 16.09 -10.65 -1.93
C TRP A 246 17.06 -11.37 -2.87
N ARG A 247 18.37 -11.12 -2.69
CA ARG A 247 19.43 -11.71 -3.52
C ARG A 247 20.28 -12.74 -2.79
N SER A 248 20.53 -12.50 -1.50
CA SER A 248 21.51 -13.24 -0.69
C SER A 248 20.88 -14.22 0.28
N VAL A 249 19.55 -14.26 0.38
CA VAL A 249 18.82 -15.15 1.28
C VAL A 249 17.80 -15.95 0.48
N PRO A 250 17.47 -17.20 0.87
CA PRO A 250 16.49 -18.04 0.19
C PRO A 250 15.06 -17.60 0.55
N ARG A 251 14.79 -16.31 0.40
CA ARG A 251 13.51 -15.67 0.64
C ARG A 251 13.07 -14.90 -0.60
N ARG A 252 11.79 -14.61 -0.71
CA ARG A 252 11.18 -13.90 -1.83
C ARG A 252 10.32 -12.75 -1.31
N SER A 253 10.46 -11.61 -1.97
CA SER A 253 9.53 -10.48 -1.82
C SER A 253 8.23 -10.79 -2.56
N LEU A 254 7.16 -10.06 -2.24
CA LEU A 254 5.89 -10.15 -2.95
C LEU A 254 6.06 -9.72 -4.41
N THR A 255 6.92 -8.75 -4.70
CA THR A 255 7.32 -8.36 -6.06
C THR A 255 8.06 -9.47 -6.83
N GLN A 256 8.92 -10.26 -6.18
CA GLN A 256 9.53 -11.46 -6.79
C GLN A 256 8.48 -12.54 -7.09
N CYS A 257 7.51 -12.74 -6.18
CA CYS A 257 6.40 -13.67 -6.39
C CYS A 257 5.49 -13.20 -7.55
N ALA A 258 5.14 -11.91 -7.58
CA ALA A 258 4.35 -11.30 -8.66
C ALA A 258 5.05 -11.45 -10.02
N THR A 259 6.36 -11.18 -10.08
CA THR A 259 7.12 -11.34 -11.32
C THR A 259 7.16 -12.81 -11.77
N SER A 260 7.23 -13.77 -10.85
CA SER A 260 7.13 -15.21 -11.15
C SER A 260 5.75 -15.60 -11.72
N LEU A 261 4.70 -14.83 -11.40
CA LEU A 261 3.38 -14.93 -12.00
C LEU A 261 3.27 -14.16 -13.34
N GLY A 262 4.34 -13.55 -13.86
CA GLY A 262 4.36 -12.86 -15.15
C GLY A 262 3.98 -11.37 -15.11
N TYR A 263 3.93 -10.77 -13.93
CA TYR A 263 3.77 -9.32 -13.79
C TYR A 263 5.06 -8.57 -14.12
N VAL A 264 4.91 -7.30 -14.49
CA VAL A 264 5.99 -6.32 -14.36
C VAL A 264 5.85 -5.71 -12.97
N ALA A 265 6.66 -6.17 -12.01
CA ALA A 265 6.52 -5.76 -10.61
C ALA A 265 7.51 -4.65 -10.21
N VAL A 266 7.02 -3.69 -9.44
CA VAL A 266 7.76 -2.56 -8.88
C VAL A 266 7.44 -2.44 -7.40
N GLN A 267 8.45 -2.11 -6.59
CA GLN A 267 8.28 -1.72 -5.19
C GLN A 267 8.41 -0.20 -5.07
N LEU A 268 7.49 0.43 -4.35
CA LEU A 268 7.60 1.84 -3.98
C LEU A 268 7.84 1.95 -2.48
N GLU A 269 8.93 2.59 -2.05
CA GLU A 269 9.12 2.98 -0.65
C GLU A 269 8.82 4.46 -0.48
N LEU A 270 7.77 4.78 0.27
CA LEU A 270 7.29 6.14 0.44
C LEU A 270 7.66 6.68 1.83
N SER A 271 8.31 7.85 1.88
CA SER A 271 8.61 8.51 3.16
C SER A 271 7.31 8.79 3.95
N TYR A 272 7.40 8.90 5.27
CA TYR A 272 6.21 9.10 6.10
C TYR A 272 5.52 10.43 5.77
N SER A 273 6.31 11.51 5.66
CA SER A 273 5.82 12.82 5.22
C SER A 273 5.09 12.75 3.88
N PHE A 274 5.66 12.06 2.89
CA PHE A 274 5.05 11.94 1.57
C PHE A 274 3.77 11.10 1.59
N ARG A 275 3.74 9.97 2.32
CA ARG A 275 2.52 9.18 2.50
C ARG A 275 1.40 9.98 3.13
N ARG A 276 1.73 10.78 4.15
CA ARG A 276 0.77 11.67 4.81
C ARG A 276 0.23 12.72 3.85
N ASP A 277 1.08 13.31 3.01
CA ASP A 277 0.68 14.31 2.05
C ASP A 277 -0.19 13.70 0.93
N LEU A 278 0.16 12.51 0.41
CA LEU A 278 -0.68 11.73 -0.51
C LEU A 278 -2.04 11.38 0.09
N ALA A 279 -2.06 11.02 1.38
CA ALA A 279 -3.31 10.74 2.07
C ALA A 279 -4.21 11.98 2.17
N ARG A 280 -3.61 13.18 2.25
CA ARG A 280 -4.31 14.46 2.42
C ARG A 280 -4.73 15.11 1.11
N ASP A 281 -3.96 14.90 0.05
CA ASP A 281 -4.16 15.54 -1.24
C ASP A 281 -4.51 14.50 -2.31
N LEU A 282 -5.82 14.33 -2.54
CA LEU A 282 -6.31 13.42 -3.56
C LEU A 282 -5.86 13.80 -4.98
N LYS A 283 -5.59 15.08 -5.26
CA LYS A 283 -5.06 15.49 -6.57
C LYS A 283 -3.60 15.06 -6.72
N LEU A 284 -2.82 15.16 -5.65
CA LEU A 284 -1.44 14.66 -5.62
C LEU A 284 -1.43 13.13 -5.84
N LEU A 285 -2.35 12.41 -5.19
CA LEU A 285 -2.48 10.97 -5.33
C LEU A 285 -2.99 10.55 -6.73
N GLU A 286 -3.94 11.29 -7.31
CA GLU A 286 -4.40 11.12 -8.69
C GLU A 286 -3.27 11.38 -9.70
N ALA A 287 -2.45 12.42 -9.48
CA ALA A 287 -1.28 12.70 -10.31
C ALA A 287 -0.26 11.53 -10.27
N MET A 288 -0.02 10.99 -9.07
CA MET A 288 0.82 9.79 -8.90
C MET A 288 0.22 8.58 -9.64
N ALA A 289 -1.09 8.35 -9.53
CA ALA A 289 -1.78 7.28 -10.23
C ALA A 289 -1.65 7.38 -11.76
N GLY A 290 -1.80 8.60 -12.29
CA GLY A 290 -1.58 8.89 -13.71
C GLY A 290 -0.15 8.58 -14.16
N ALA A 291 0.85 9.00 -13.38
CA ALA A 291 2.27 8.73 -13.68
C ALA A 291 2.60 7.23 -13.71
N LEU A 292 2.01 6.43 -12.80
CA LEU A 292 2.25 4.98 -12.76
C LEU A 292 1.67 4.24 -13.98
N THR A 293 0.59 4.75 -14.56
CA THR A 293 -0.12 4.08 -15.68
C THR A 293 0.32 4.53 -17.07
N THR A 294 0.91 5.72 -17.21
CA THR A 294 1.46 6.20 -18.48
C THR A 294 2.85 5.65 -18.79
N CYS A 295 3.48 5.02 -17.81
CA CYS A 295 4.81 4.45 -17.94
C CYS A 295 4.81 3.22 -18.88
N PRO A 296 5.56 3.24 -20.01
CA PRO A 296 5.71 2.05 -20.83
C PRO A 296 6.45 0.97 -20.03
N HIS A 297 5.84 -0.20 -19.91
CA HIS A 297 6.45 -1.34 -19.22
C HIS A 297 6.80 -2.44 -20.23
N PRO A 298 7.95 -3.12 -20.05
CA PRO A 298 8.40 -4.15 -20.96
C PRO A 298 7.35 -5.26 -21.06
N CYS A 299 7.00 -5.64 -22.28
CA CYS A 299 6.20 -6.84 -22.51
C CYS A 299 7.01 -7.95 -23.16
N ARG A 300 6.63 -9.22 -22.90
CA ARG A 300 7.35 -10.42 -23.40
C ARG A 300 7.63 -10.37 -24.89
N ASP A 301 6.72 -9.77 -25.64
CA ASP A 301 6.75 -9.76 -27.10
C ASP A 301 7.74 -8.71 -27.66
N ASP A 302 8.24 -7.76 -26.85
CA ASP A 302 9.21 -6.74 -27.28
C ASP A 302 10.69 -7.18 -27.13
N VAL A 303 10.96 -8.27 -26.41
CA VAL A 303 12.34 -8.68 -26.05
C VAL A 303 12.90 -9.73 -27.02
N SER A 304 12.07 -10.36 -27.86
CA SER A 304 12.47 -11.54 -28.64
C SER A 304 13.13 -11.29 -30.00
N GLU A 305 13.28 -10.05 -30.50
CA GLU A 305 13.70 -9.85 -31.91
C GLU A 305 14.72 -8.75 -32.22
N ARG A 306 15.63 -8.39 -31.30
CA ARG A 306 16.83 -7.63 -31.72
C ARG A 306 18.10 -8.42 -31.43
N PRO A 307 18.70 -9.07 -32.45
CA PRO A 307 20.07 -9.57 -32.35
C PRO A 307 20.98 -8.40 -31.98
N CYS A 308 21.89 -8.62 -31.03
CA CYS A 308 23.03 -7.73 -30.78
C CYS A 308 23.97 -7.71 -31.97
#